data_AF-A0A224XVV2-F1
#
_entry.id   AF-A0A224XVV2-F1
#
_cell.length_a   1.000
_cell.length_b   1.000
_cell.length_c   1.000
_cell.angle_alpha   90.00
_cell.angle_beta   90.00
_cell.angle_gamma   90.00
#
_symmetry.space_group_name_H-M   'P 1'
#
loop_
_entity.id
_entity.type
_entity.pdbx_description
1 polymer ?
#
loop_
_entity_poly.entity_id
_entity_poly.type
_entity_poly.pdbx_seq_one_letter_code
_entity_poly.pdbx_strand_id
1 'polypeptide(L)'
;QVGSFKKGTMLTGKNVADIVVILKTLPTKECIGALGNRVMEDLKTANPKEVLEMFVTEQGFDLRAPEAVVRVLVTTVHQNLRKLDPELHMDYKILQRHLAAIRHSRWFEENAQHSSVKVLIRLLRDLRNRFEGFEPLNPWMLDLLAHSSIMNNPSRQALPVNVAFRRVLQLLASGLFLPGSSSIADPFETNNIRIHTSLSLEQQDVVCLTAQTLIRILAVAGFKPILDGDSSLITEATEWNGTLITPLDKAYERPAETKADDGTLGDPE
;
A
#
# COMPACT_ATOMS: atom_id res chain seq x y z
N GLN A 1 2.87 -5.92 17.01
CA GLN A 1 2.27 -6.47 15.78
C GLN A 1 1.80 -5.32 14.91
N VAL A 2 1.96 -5.43 13.60
CA VAL A 2 1.50 -4.44 12.61
C VAL A 2 0.91 -5.17 11.38
N GLY A 3 0.56 -4.41 10.34
CA GLY A 3 0.23 -4.98 9.04
C GLY A 3 -1.13 -5.67 8.97
N SER A 4 -1.32 -6.51 7.95
CA SER A 4 -2.59 -7.16 7.62
C SER A 4 -3.10 -8.08 8.74
N PHE A 5 -2.21 -8.84 9.38
CA PHE A 5 -2.53 -9.71 10.51
C PHE A 5 -3.13 -8.91 11.66
N LYS A 6 -2.42 -7.86 12.12
CA LYS A 6 -2.90 -7.00 13.22
C LYS A 6 -4.21 -6.30 12.89
N LYS A 7 -4.39 -5.89 11.63
CA LYS A 7 -5.59 -5.18 11.15
C LYS A 7 -6.78 -6.11 10.87
N GLY A 8 -6.58 -7.43 10.86
CA GLY A 8 -7.62 -8.41 10.49
C GLY A 8 -8.03 -8.31 9.01
N THR A 9 -7.06 -8.02 8.13
CA THR A 9 -7.28 -7.78 6.69
C THR A 9 -6.43 -8.70 5.80
N MET A 10 -6.00 -9.86 6.34
CA MET A 10 -5.27 -10.86 5.56
C MET A 10 -6.12 -11.45 4.42
N LEU A 11 -5.45 -11.91 3.38
CA LEU A 11 -6.05 -12.67 2.29
C LEU A 11 -5.65 -14.14 2.42
N THR A 12 -6.53 -15.03 1.97
CA THR A 12 -6.20 -16.47 1.88
C THR A 12 -5.00 -16.69 0.98
N GLY A 13 -4.21 -17.73 1.26
CA GLY A 13 -2.96 -18.01 0.53
C GLY A 13 -1.79 -17.07 0.85
N LYS A 14 -1.99 -16.01 1.65
CA LYS A 14 -0.92 -15.10 2.11
C LYS A 14 -0.86 -15.08 3.64
N ASN A 15 -0.40 -16.19 4.23
CA ASN A 15 -0.30 -16.35 5.68
C ASN A 15 0.97 -15.70 6.26
N VAL A 16 1.07 -14.38 6.11
CA VAL A 16 2.23 -13.58 6.55
C VAL A 16 1.80 -12.56 7.60
N ALA A 17 2.44 -12.58 8.76
CA ALA A 17 2.24 -11.63 9.85
C ALA A 17 3.47 -10.75 10.05
N ASP A 18 3.26 -9.50 10.48
CA ASP A 18 4.33 -8.52 10.66
C ASP A 18 4.46 -8.09 12.12
N ILE A 19 5.69 -8.07 12.63
CA ILE A 19 6.04 -7.54 13.94
C ILE A 19 7.15 -6.52 13.76
N VAL A 20 6.99 -5.32 14.33
CA VAL A 20 8.07 -4.33 14.37
C VAL A 20 8.81 -4.44 15.70
N VAL A 21 10.14 -4.57 15.65
CA VAL A 21 11.04 -4.55 16.80
C VAL A 21 11.81 -3.23 16.80
N ILE A 22 11.75 -2.50 17.90
CA ILE A 22 12.43 -1.21 18.06
C ILE A 22 13.70 -1.43 18.89
N LEU A 23 14.86 -1.32 18.26
CA LEU A 23 16.15 -1.36 18.95
C LEU A 23 16.43 -0.04 19.67
N LYS A 24 17.08 -0.15 20.83
CA LYS A 24 17.66 1.00 21.54
C LYS A 24 19.02 1.40 20.94
N THR A 25 19.67 0.47 20.24
CA THR A 25 20.97 0.63 19.56
C THR A 25 20.78 0.92 18.07
N LEU A 26 21.88 1.22 17.38
CA LEU A 26 21.86 1.38 15.93
C LEU A 26 21.71 0.00 15.25
N PRO A 27 20.85 -0.12 14.21
CA PRO A 27 20.51 -1.40 13.61
C PRO A 27 21.55 -1.81 12.55
N THR A 28 22.59 -2.54 12.95
CA THR A 28 23.56 -3.15 12.02
C THR A 28 23.05 -4.52 11.52
N LYS A 29 23.56 -4.98 10.37
CA LYS A 29 23.19 -6.28 9.79
C LYS A 29 23.55 -7.44 10.72
N GLU A 30 24.69 -7.36 11.40
CA GLU A 30 25.18 -8.37 12.35
C GLU A 30 24.26 -8.45 13.57
N CYS A 31 23.82 -7.29 14.10
CA CYS A 31 22.89 -7.23 15.24
C CYS A 31 21.54 -7.89 14.90
N ILE A 32 21.05 -7.69 13.68
CA ILE A 32 19.79 -8.28 13.20
C ILE A 32 19.92 -9.79 13.05
N GLY A 33 21.03 -10.28 12.47
CA GLY A 33 21.30 -11.72 12.36
C GLY A 33 21.43 -12.38 13.74
N ALA A 34 22.14 -11.75 14.67
CA ALA A 34 22.27 -12.24 16.04
C ALA A 34 20.92 -12.29 16.77
N LEU A 35 20.08 -11.25 16.61
CA LEU A 35 18.72 -11.23 17.14
C LEU A 35 17.86 -12.34 16.53
N GLY A 36 17.89 -12.51 15.21
CA GLY A 36 17.14 -13.55 14.51
C GLY A 36 17.52 -14.96 14.96
N ASN A 37 18.82 -15.24 15.07
CA ASN A 37 19.34 -16.52 15.56
C ASN A 37 18.89 -16.77 17.00
N ARG A 38 19.00 -15.75 17.87
CA ARG A 38 18.58 -15.89 19.26
C ARG A 38 17.09 -16.21 19.39
N VAL A 39 16.24 -15.49 18.66
CA VAL A 39 14.80 -15.74 18.65
C VAL A 39 14.49 -17.15 18.14
N MET A 40 15.18 -17.61 17.08
CA MET A 40 15.01 -18.96 16.54
C MET A 40 15.43 -20.05 17.54
N GLU A 41 16.53 -19.86 18.27
CA GLU A 41 16.98 -20.77 19.34
C GLU A 41 15.97 -20.85 20.49
N ASP A 42 15.47 -19.70 20.96
CA ASP A 42 14.49 -19.64 22.04
C ASP A 42 13.17 -20.33 21.61
N LEU A 43 12.74 -20.15 20.36
CA LEU A 43 11.55 -20.84 19.81
C LEU A 43 11.75 -22.35 19.66
N LYS A 44 12.90 -22.80 19.16
CA LYS A 44 13.23 -24.25 19.09
C LYS A 44 13.30 -24.88 20.48
N THR A 45 13.75 -24.15 21.48
CA THR A 45 13.79 -24.63 22.87
C THR A 45 12.37 -24.78 23.43
N ALA A 46 11.50 -23.81 23.16
CA ALA A 46 10.10 -23.86 23.59
C ALA A 46 9.29 -24.95 22.86
N ASN A 47 9.51 -25.10 21.54
CA ASN A 47 8.80 -26.05 20.68
C ASN A 47 9.77 -26.88 19.79
N PRO A 48 10.43 -27.92 20.33
CA PRO A 48 11.46 -28.68 19.60
C PRO A 48 10.96 -29.43 18.36
N LYS A 49 9.66 -29.65 18.24
CA LYS A 49 9.03 -30.36 17.12
C LYS A 49 8.74 -29.46 15.91
N GLU A 50 8.83 -28.14 16.10
CA GLU A 50 8.47 -27.18 15.07
C GLU A 50 9.64 -26.97 14.11
N VAL A 51 9.40 -27.18 12.82
CA VAL A 51 10.40 -26.93 11.78
C VAL A 51 10.33 -25.45 11.41
N LEU A 52 11.34 -24.70 11.86
CA LEU A 52 11.47 -23.27 11.63
C LEU A 52 12.77 -22.96 10.88
N GLU A 53 12.69 -22.03 9.94
CA GLU A 53 13.82 -21.44 9.25
C GLU A 53 13.85 -19.92 9.50
N MET A 54 15.05 -19.35 9.61
CA MET A 54 15.25 -17.92 9.78
C MET A 54 16.10 -17.37 8.65
N PHE A 55 15.64 -16.25 8.07
CA PHE A 55 16.35 -15.57 6.99
C PHE A 55 16.48 -14.09 7.29
N VAL A 56 17.71 -13.56 7.28
CA VAL A 56 17.94 -12.13 7.38
C VAL A 56 17.57 -11.47 6.04
N THR A 57 16.87 -10.34 6.11
CA THR A 57 16.43 -9.55 4.96
C THR A 57 16.81 -8.09 5.14
N GLU A 58 16.65 -7.28 4.10
CA GLU A 58 16.86 -5.83 4.21
C GLU A 58 15.88 -5.15 5.18
N GLN A 59 14.76 -5.80 5.50
CA GLN A 59 13.74 -5.26 6.42
C GLN A 59 13.98 -5.69 7.87
N GLY A 60 14.87 -6.65 8.13
CA GLY A 60 15.05 -7.30 9.42
C GLY A 60 15.30 -8.78 9.23
N PHE A 61 14.39 -9.64 9.69
CA PHE A 61 14.46 -11.08 9.43
C PHE A 61 13.09 -11.73 9.36
N ASP A 62 12.99 -12.85 8.65
CA ASP A 62 11.79 -13.66 8.53
C ASP A 62 11.96 -14.95 9.35
N LEU A 63 10.92 -15.34 10.08
CA LEU A 63 10.76 -16.67 10.64
C LEU A 63 9.72 -17.42 9.81
N ARG A 64 10.12 -18.54 9.19
CA ARG A 64 9.28 -19.32 8.29
C ARG A 64 8.97 -20.68 8.90
N ALA A 65 7.69 -21.00 8.94
CA ALA A 65 7.15 -22.32 9.18
C ALA A 65 6.49 -22.84 7.88
N PRO A 66 6.17 -24.14 7.77
CA PRO A 66 5.56 -24.70 6.56
C PRO A 66 4.26 -24.01 6.12
N GLU A 67 3.47 -23.51 7.08
CA GLU A 67 2.15 -22.92 6.80
C GLU A 67 2.09 -21.40 6.98
N ALA A 68 3.14 -20.77 7.51
CA ALA A 68 3.09 -19.36 7.91
C ALA A 68 4.47 -18.70 7.92
N VAL A 69 4.48 -17.39 7.72
CA VAL A 69 5.69 -16.56 7.86
C VAL A 69 5.42 -15.41 8.83
N VAL A 70 6.34 -15.19 9.76
CA VAL A 70 6.38 -13.99 10.59
C VAL A 70 7.56 -13.15 10.17
N ARG A 71 7.31 -11.97 9.62
CA ARG A 71 8.35 -10.99 9.28
C ARG A 71 8.60 -10.09 10.48
N VAL A 72 9.83 -10.10 10.96
CA VAL A 72 10.31 -9.23 12.03
C VAL A 72 10.99 -8.03 11.39
N LEU A 73 10.25 -6.93 11.34
CA LEU A 73 10.64 -5.66 10.79
C LEU A 73 11.45 -4.88 11.84
N VAL A 74 12.72 -4.63 11.57
CA VAL A 74 13.60 -3.98 12.54
C VAL A 74 13.59 -2.46 12.34
N THR A 75 13.47 -1.71 13.43
CA THR A 75 13.70 -0.26 13.46
C THR A 75 14.46 0.15 14.71
N THR A 76 14.71 1.44 14.88
CA THR A 76 15.36 2.01 16.07
C THR A 76 14.58 3.20 16.61
N VAL A 77 14.89 3.62 17.84
CA VAL A 77 14.38 4.87 18.42
C VAL A 77 14.72 6.10 17.55
N HIS A 78 13.82 7.08 17.51
CA HIS A 78 13.93 8.27 16.64
C HIS A 78 15.25 9.03 16.77
N GLN A 79 15.84 9.07 17.97
CA GLN A 79 17.11 9.76 18.22
C GLN A 79 18.29 9.14 17.46
N ASN A 80 18.23 7.85 17.16
CA ASN A 80 19.28 7.13 16.44
C ASN A 80 19.19 7.34 14.93
N LEU A 81 18.03 7.71 14.38
CA LEU A 81 17.83 7.87 12.94
C LEU A 81 18.74 8.94 12.33
N ARG A 82 19.13 9.95 13.12
CA ARG A 82 20.06 11.02 12.71
C ARG A 82 21.53 10.61 12.80
N LYS A 83 21.82 9.44 13.37
CA LYS A 83 23.16 8.91 13.62
C LYS A 83 23.48 7.70 12.75
N LEU A 84 22.63 7.42 11.76
CA LEU A 84 22.82 6.30 10.86
C LEU A 84 23.97 6.58 9.91
N ASP A 85 24.96 5.71 9.97
CA ASP A 85 25.94 5.51 8.90
C ASP A 85 25.35 4.57 7.81
N PRO A 86 25.20 5.02 6.55
CA PRO A 86 24.68 4.23 5.44
C PRO A 86 25.50 2.98 5.09
N GLU A 87 26.79 2.92 5.43
CA GLU A 87 27.63 1.76 5.15
C GLU A 87 27.46 0.64 6.21
N LEU A 88 27.11 1.03 7.44
CA LEU A 88 27.07 0.10 8.58
C LEU A 88 25.65 -0.27 9.00
N HIS A 89 24.67 0.58 8.75
CA HIS A 89 23.31 0.42 9.28
C HIS A 89 22.26 0.19 8.19
N MET A 90 21.08 -0.28 8.61
CA MET A 90 19.91 -0.36 7.75
C MET A 90 19.54 1.00 7.14
N ASP A 91 18.98 0.95 5.92
CA ASP A 91 18.52 2.13 5.20
C ASP A 91 17.51 2.96 6.01
N TYR A 92 17.72 4.28 6.00
CA TYR A 92 16.88 5.25 6.72
C TYR A 92 15.40 5.14 6.32
N LYS A 93 15.10 4.98 5.02
CA LYS A 93 13.71 4.93 4.53
C LYS A 93 13.02 3.65 4.98
N ILE A 94 13.73 2.52 5.03
CA ILE A 94 13.22 1.26 5.59
C ILE A 94 12.84 1.44 7.07
N LEU A 95 13.76 1.97 7.88
CA LEU A 95 13.53 2.18 9.31
C LEU A 95 12.32 3.10 9.57
N GLN A 96 12.17 4.17 8.77
CA GLN A 96 11.02 5.07 8.81
C GLN A 96 9.71 4.38 8.43
N ARG A 97 9.71 3.52 7.39
CA ARG A 97 8.52 2.75 6.99
C ARG A 97 8.05 1.81 8.11
N HIS A 98 8.96 1.20 8.86
CA HIS A 98 8.61 0.37 10.02
C HIS A 98 8.00 1.18 11.17
N LEU A 99 8.51 2.38 11.43
CA LEU A 99 7.89 3.31 12.39
C LEU A 99 6.50 3.76 11.91
N ALA A 100 6.34 4.05 10.62
CA ALA A 100 5.05 4.36 10.02
C ALA A 100 4.06 3.19 10.15
N ALA A 101 4.50 1.94 9.96
CA ALA A 101 3.66 0.76 10.12
C ALA A 101 3.08 0.64 11.55
N ILE A 102 3.83 1.04 12.58
CA ILE A 102 3.33 1.12 13.97
C ILE A 102 2.23 2.18 14.05
N ARG A 103 2.49 3.39 13.53
CA ARG A 103 1.50 4.49 13.51
C ARG A 103 0.21 4.07 12.79
N HIS A 104 0.34 3.52 11.58
CA HIS A 104 -0.79 3.04 10.78
C HIS A 104 -1.60 1.98 11.52
N SER A 105 -0.95 1.09 12.26
CA SER A 105 -1.64 0.04 13.01
C SER A 105 -2.44 0.62 14.19
N ARG A 106 -1.87 1.60 14.92
CA ARG A 106 -2.59 2.31 16.00
C ARG A 106 -3.79 3.09 15.47
N TRP A 107 -3.61 3.88 14.40
CA TRP A 107 -4.72 4.58 13.78
C TRP A 107 -5.80 3.61 13.32
N PHE A 108 -5.43 2.44 12.80
CA PHE A 108 -6.39 1.43 12.38
C PHE A 108 -7.20 0.85 13.54
N GLU A 109 -6.56 0.65 14.70
CA GLU A 109 -7.23 0.24 15.95
C GLU A 109 -8.24 1.27 16.44
N GLU A 110 -7.93 2.55 16.30
CA GLU A 110 -8.78 3.64 16.80
C GLU A 110 -9.91 3.99 15.81
N ASN A 111 -9.66 3.89 14.49
CA ASN A 111 -10.53 4.50 13.47
C ASN A 111 -11.18 3.49 12.51
N ALA A 112 -10.55 2.35 12.24
CA ALA A 112 -10.91 1.47 11.11
C ALA A 112 -11.31 0.04 11.52
N GLN A 113 -11.74 -0.16 12.76
CA GLN A 113 -12.09 -1.49 13.28
C GLN A 113 -13.42 -2.07 12.75
N HIS A 114 -14.27 -1.24 12.15
CA HIS A 114 -15.56 -1.65 11.64
C HIS A 114 -15.43 -2.81 10.63
N SER A 115 -16.30 -3.82 10.75
CA SER A 115 -16.23 -5.05 9.94
C SER A 115 -16.29 -4.78 8.44
N SER A 116 -17.20 -3.90 8.00
CA SER A 116 -17.31 -3.46 6.60
C SER A 116 -16.02 -2.85 6.06
N VAL A 117 -15.27 -2.11 6.88
CA VAL A 117 -13.97 -1.52 6.47
C VAL A 117 -12.96 -2.61 6.22
N LYS A 118 -12.85 -3.58 7.14
CA LYS A 118 -11.94 -4.74 6.96
C LYS A 118 -12.30 -5.58 5.74
N VAL A 119 -13.60 -5.77 5.46
CA VAL A 119 -14.08 -6.49 4.26
C VAL A 119 -13.70 -5.72 3.01
N LEU A 120 -13.99 -4.41 2.95
CA LEU A 120 -13.68 -3.59 1.79
C LEU A 120 -12.17 -3.55 1.52
N ILE A 121 -11.32 -3.44 2.55
CA ILE A 121 -9.85 -3.49 2.37
C ILE A 121 -9.42 -4.81 1.71
N ARG A 122 -9.98 -5.94 2.13
CA ARG A 122 -9.69 -7.24 1.50
C ARG A 122 -10.11 -7.26 0.03
N LEU A 123 -11.30 -6.75 -0.27
CA LEU A 123 -11.78 -6.61 -1.65
C LEU A 123 -10.88 -5.69 -2.49
N LEU A 124 -10.43 -4.56 -1.95
CA LEU A 124 -9.54 -3.64 -2.66
C LEU A 124 -8.13 -4.23 -2.88
N ARG A 125 -7.63 -5.03 -1.94
CA ARG A 125 -6.35 -5.74 -2.12
C ARG A 125 -6.46 -6.82 -3.20
N ASP A 126 -7.58 -7.53 -3.24
CA ASP A 126 -7.86 -8.49 -4.30
C ASP A 126 -8.00 -7.80 -5.65
N LEU A 127 -8.77 -6.71 -5.71
CA LEU A 127 -8.92 -5.85 -6.89
C LEU A 127 -7.56 -5.36 -7.41
N ARG A 128 -6.70 -4.85 -6.52
CA ARG A 128 -5.33 -4.45 -6.87
C ARG A 128 -4.49 -5.57 -7.46
N ASN A 129 -4.65 -6.81 -6.98
CA ASN A 129 -3.86 -7.94 -7.49
C ASN A 129 -4.36 -8.42 -8.86
N ARG A 130 -5.64 -8.21 -9.18
CA ARG A 130 -6.25 -8.62 -10.45
C ARG A 130 -6.09 -7.61 -11.56
N PHE A 131 -6.04 -6.33 -11.20
CA PHE A 131 -5.96 -5.21 -12.14
C PHE A 131 -4.65 -4.46 -11.93
N GLU A 132 -3.69 -4.69 -12.81
CA GLU A 132 -2.34 -4.10 -12.73
C GLU A 132 -2.37 -2.57 -12.68
N GLY A 133 -3.40 -1.93 -13.26
CA GLY A 133 -3.55 -0.48 -13.17
C GLY A 133 -3.78 0.07 -11.75
N PHE A 134 -4.10 -0.78 -10.78
CA PHE A 134 -4.15 -0.41 -9.36
C PHE A 134 -2.89 -0.80 -8.57
N GLU A 135 -1.89 -1.44 -9.19
CA GLU A 135 -0.61 -1.78 -8.57
C GLU A 135 0.01 -0.59 -7.81
N PRO A 136 0.00 0.67 -8.32
CA PRO A 136 0.62 1.78 -7.60
C PRO A 136 0.00 2.07 -6.22
N LEU A 137 -1.25 1.65 -5.97
CA LEU A 137 -1.92 1.85 -4.69
C LEU A 137 -1.26 1.03 -3.58
N ASN A 138 -0.51 1.70 -2.71
CA ASN A 138 0.14 1.03 -1.59
C ASN A 138 -0.89 0.60 -0.52
N PRO A 139 -0.54 -0.34 0.38
CA PRO A 139 -1.48 -0.85 1.38
C PRO A 139 -2.11 0.21 2.29
N TRP A 140 -1.37 1.29 2.59
CA TRP A 140 -1.87 2.39 3.42
C TRP A 140 -2.93 3.22 2.70
N MET A 141 -2.73 3.47 1.40
CA MET A 141 -3.75 4.12 0.57
C MET A 141 -5.04 3.31 0.53
N LEU A 142 -4.95 1.98 0.41
CA LEU A 142 -6.13 1.10 0.42
C LEU A 142 -6.87 1.14 1.76
N ASP A 143 -6.14 1.16 2.88
CA ASP A 143 -6.74 1.26 4.21
C ASP A 143 -7.51 2.57 4.38
N LEU A 144 -6.90 3.71 4.02
CA LEU A 144 -7.51 5.03 4.10
C LEU A 144 -8.67 5.21 3.11
N LEU A 145 -8.52 4.71 1.88
CA LEU A 145 -9.55 4.78 0.85
C LEU A 145 -10.80 3.99 1.25
N ALA A 146 -10.62 2.78 1.79
CA ALA A 146 -11.72 1.97 2.30
C ALA A 146 -12.42 2.64 3.49
N HIS A 147 -11.64 3.12 4.46
CA HIS A 147 -12.17 3.83 5.62
C HIS A 147 -12.97 5.07 5.20
N SER A 148 -12.37 5.94 4.38
CA SER A 148 -13.03 7.16 3.88
C SER A 148 -14.30 6.83 3.10
N SER A 149 -14.26 5.83 2.22
CA SER A 149 -15.42 5.45 1.41
C SER A 149 -16.58 4.94 2.24
N ILE A 150 -16.34 4.30 3.39
CA ILE A 150 -17.38 3.79 4.29
C ILE A 150 -17.84 4.85 5.30
N MET A 151 -16.90 5.50 5.98
CA MET A 151 -17.18 6.29 7.19
C MET A 151 -17.37 7.79 6.88
N ASN A 152 -16.74 8.31 5.82
CA ASN A 152 -16.85 9.73 5.48
C ASN A 152 -18.10 9.99 4.64
N ASN A 153 -19.26 10.07 5.27
CA ASN A 153 -20.52 10.36 4.60
C ASN A 153 -21.48 11.15 5.52
N PRO A 154 -22.48 11.87 4.97
CA PRO A 154 -23.36 12.74 5.77
C PRO A 154 -24.17 12.02 6.85
N SER A 155 -24.53 10.75 6.63
CA SER A 155 -25.30 9.98 7.60
C SER A 155 -24.51 9.58 8.84
N ARG A 156 -23.17 9.68 8.79
CA ARG A 156 -22.23 9.21 9.82
C ARG A 156 -22.43 7.74 10.23
N GLN A 157 -23.14 6.97 9.41
CA GLN A 157 -23.28 5.53 9.56
C GLN A 157 -22.38 4.83 8.54
N ALA A 158 -21.89 3.64 8.90
CA ALA A 158 -21.06 2.86 7.99
C ALA A 158 -21.88 2.44 6.76
N LEU A 159 -21.42 2.82 5.56
CA LEU A 159 -22.08 2.40 4.33
C LEU A 159 -22.00 0.88 4.13
N PRO A 160 -23.03 0.25 3.53
CA PRO A 160 -22.95 -1.12 3.06
C PRO A 160 -21.78 -1.34 2.09
N VAL A 161 -21.16 -2.52 2.15
CA VAL A 161 -19.93 -2.82 1.39
C VAL A 161 -20.12 -2.64 -0.12
N ASN A 162 -21.27 -3.04 -0.67
CA ASN A 162 -21.59 -2.86 -2.10
C ASN A 162 -21.66 -1.39 -2.51
N VAL A 163 -22.22 -0.52 -1.66
CA VAL A 163 -22.28 0.93 -1.90
C VAL A 163 -20.89 1.53 -1.81
N ALA A 164 -20.12 1.18 -0.77
CA ALA A 164 -18.78 1.68 -0.58
C ALA A 164 -17.80 1.21 -1.67
N PHE A 165 -17.92 -0.04 -2.16
CA PHE A 165 -17.11 -0.54 -3.27
C PHE A 165 -17.37 0.27 -4.56
N ARG A 166 -18.64 0.50 -4.91
CA ARG A 166 -18.99 1.38 -6.03
C ARG A 166 -18.43 2.79 -5.82
N ARG A 167 -18.54 3.32 -4.60
CA ARG A 167 -18.03 4.65 -4.25
C ARG A 167 -16.52 4.76 -4.42
N VAL A 168 -15.74 3.72 -4.07
CA VAL A 168 -14.29 3.70 -4.30
C VAL A 168 -13.98 3.90 -5.79
N LEU A 169 -14.63 3.12 -6.67
CA LEU A 169 -14.42 3.25 -8.11
C LEU A 169 -14.86 4.64 -8.62
N GLN A 170 -15.99 5.17 -8.13
CA GLN A 170 -16.45 6.51 -8.50
C GLN A 170 -15.45 7.59 -8.09
N LEU A 171 -14.94 7.54 -6.85
CA LEU A 171 -13.99 8.53 -6.34
C LEU A 171 -12.68 8.49 -7.13
N LEU A 172 -12.14 7.30 -7.39
CA LEU A 172 -10.93 7.16 -8.20
C LEU A 172 -11.17 7.63 -9.64
N ALA A 173 -12.29 7.24 -10.25
CA ALA A 173 -12.64 7.63 -11.62
C ALA A 173 -12.90 9.13 -11.78
N SER A 174 -13.36 9.81 -10.72
CA SER A 174 -13.53 11.26 -10.68
C SER A 174 -12.24 12.00 -10.32
N GLY A 175 -11.09 11.32 -10.29
CA GLY A 175 -9.80 11.94 -10.08
C GLY A 175 -9.45 12.24 -8.62
N LEU A 176 -9.95 11.47 -7.65
CA LEU A 176 -9.57 11.65 -6.23
C LEU A 176 -8.04 11.70 -6.03
N PHE A 177 -7.29 10.94 -6.84
CA PHE A 177 -5.82 10.86 -6.79
C PHE A 177 -5.13 11.54 -7.99
N LEU A 178 -5.81 12.43 -8.70
CA LEU A 178 -5.19 13.25 -9.75
C LEU A 178 -4.65 14.58 -9.21
N PRO A 179 -3.75 15.25 -9.96
CA PRO A 179 -3.24 16.57 -9.61
C PRO A 179 -4.39 17.59 -9.43
N GLY A 180 -4.25 18.47 -8.44
CA GLY A 180 -5.27 19.46 -8.09
C GLY A 180 -6.36 18.95 -7.16
N SER A 181 -6.47 17.64 -6.94
CA SER A 181 -7.44 17.06 -6.00
C SER A 181 -7.15 17.43 -4.54
N SER A 182 -8.20 17.61 -3.75
CA SER A 182 -8.11 17.70 -2.29
C SER A 182 -7.73 16.35 -1.65
N SER A 183 -8.09 15.22 -2.29
CA SER A 183 -7.72 13.86 -1.87
C SER A 183 -8.01 13.54 -0.39
N ILE A 184 -7.50 12.40 0.07
CA ILE A 184 -7.37 12.03 1.47
C ILE A 184 -6.01 12.52 2.00
N ALA A 185 -6.03 13.24 3.12
CA ALA A 185 -4.84 13.65 3.84
C ALA A 185 -4.26 12.49 4.65
N ASP A 186 -2.94 12.38 4.73
CA ASP A 186 -2.29 11.46 5.65
C ASP A 186 -2.43 11.99 7.09
N PRO A 187 -3.03 11.21 8.03
CA PRO A 187 -3.22 11.66 9.41
C PRO A 187 -1.92 11.83 10.21
N PHE A 188 -0.77 11.42 9.68
CA PHE A 188 0.53 11.49 10.36
C PHE A 188 1.50 12.52 9.78
N GLU A 189 1.20 13.05 8.60
CA GLU A 189 2.06 14.03 7.96
C GLU A 189 1.61 15.45 8.32
N THR A 190 2.59 16.33 8.55
CA THR A 190 2.32 17.75 8.75
C THR A 190 1.88 18.40 7.43
N ASN A 191 1.20 19.54 7.49
CA ASN A 191 0.75 20.31 6.31
C ASN A 191 -0.29 19.61 5.41
N ASN A 192 -1.07 18.66 5.95
CA ASN A 192 -2.12 17.96 5.19
C ASN A 192 -1.61 17.33 3.88
N ILE A 193 -0.43 16.72 3.92
CA ILE A 193 0.11 15.99 2.75
C ILE A 193 -0.91 14.93 2.33
N ARG A 194 -1.23 14.93 1.04
CA ARG A 194 -2.22 14.03 0.45
C ARG A 194 -1.54 12.72 0.08
N ILE A 195 -2.17 11.60 0.42
CA ILE A 195 -1.53 10.28 0.25
C ILE A 195 -1.10 9.96 -1.18
N HIS A 196 -1.83 10.46 -2.19
CA HIS A 196 -1.54 10.21 -3.60
C HIS A 196 -0.29 10.93 -4.12
N THR A 197 0.27 11.91 -3.39
CA THR A 197 1.46 12.64 -3.86
C THR A 197 2.72 11.79 -3.85
N SER A 198 2.66 10.60 -3.25
CA SER A 198 3.71 9.59 -3.36
C SER A 198 3.69 8.80 -4.68
N LEU A 199 2.62 8.93 -5.48
CA LEU A 199 2.50 8.35 -6.81
C LEU A 199 3.06 9.31 -7.86
N SER A 200 3.72 8.77 -8.88
CA SER A 200 4.06 9.57 -10.08
C SER A 200 2.80 10.00 -10.82
N LEU A 201 2.90 11.06 -11.64
CA LEU A 201 1.77 11.52 -12.46
C LEU A 201 1.25 10.43 -13.40
N GLU A 202 2.15 9.62 -13.97
CA GLU A 202 1.78 8.46 -14.78
C GLU A 202 1.00 7.41 -13.98
N GLN A 203 1.42 7.12 -12.75
CA GLN A 203 0.71 6.19 -11.86
C GLN A 203 -0.67 6.71 -11.47
N GLN A 204 -0.79 8.02 -11.24
CA GLN A 204 -2.08 8.66 -10.93
C GLN A 204 -3.06 8.53 -12.10
N ASP A 205 -2.58 8.77 -13.33
CA ASP A 205 -3.36 8.59 -14.56
C ASP A 205 -3.83 7.14 -14.73
N VAL A 206 -2.91 6.18 -14.61
CA VAL A 206 -3.21 4.74 -14.74
C VAL A 206 -4.23 4.26 -13.70
N VAL A 207 -4.13 4.71 -12.45
CA VAL A 207 -5.14 4.39 -11.43
C VAL A 207 -6.51 4.98 -11.80
N CYS A 208 -6.55 6.22 -12.29
CA CYS A 208 -7.77 6.90 -12.68
C CYS A 208 -8.45 6.19 -13.88
N LEU A 209 -7.72 5.94 -14.97
CA LEU A 209 -8.25 5.31 -16.19
C LEU A 209 -8.77 3.89 -15.91
N THR A 210 -8.08 3.16 -15.03
CA THR A 210 -8.48 1.83 -14.58
C THR A 210 -9.84 1.92 -13.87
N ALA A 211 -9.99 2.85 -12.92
CA ALA A 211 -11.25 3.07 -12.24
C ALA A 211 -12.37 3.53 -13.18
N GLN A 212 -12.07 4.39 -14.16
CA GLN A 212 -13.02 4.87 -15.17
C GLN A 212 -13.53 3.74 -16.08
N THR A 213 -12.70 2.74 -16.38
CA THR A 213 -13.13 1.56 -17.14
C THR A 213 -13.99 0.64 -16.28
N LEU A 214 -13.53 0.32 -15.07
CA LEU A 214 -14.26 -0.58 -14.17
C LEU A 214 -15.61 -0.01 -13.70
N ILE A 215 -15.75 1.30 -13.51
CA ILE A 215 -17.04 1.89 -13.11
C ILE A 215 -18.08 1.80 -14.23
N ARG A 216 -17.67 1.85 -15.51
CA ARG A 216 -18.56 1.64 -16.66
C ARG A 216 -19.01 0.18 -16.74
N ILE A 217 -18.09 -0.76 -16.55
CA ILE A 217 -18.42 -2.19 -16.46
C ILE A 217 -19.39 -2.43 -15.30
N LEU A 218 -19.13 -1.83 -14.13
CA LEU A 218 -20.00 -1.95 -12.96
C LEU A 218 -21.42 -1.40 -13.21
N ALA A 219 -21.56 -0.37 -14.05
CA ALA A 219 -22.84 0.22 -14.39
C ALA A 219 -23.68 -0.67 -15.31
N VAL A 220 -23.05 -1.36 -16.25
CA VAL A 220 -23.73 -2.18 -17.27
C VAL A 220 -23.90 -3.63 -16.84
N ALA A 221 -22.87 -4.22 -16.22
CA ALA A 221 -22.75 -5.65 -15.97
C ALA A 221 -22.76 -6.04 -14.47
N GLY A 222 -22.81 -5.04 -13.58
CA GLY A 222 -22.78 -5.26 -12.14
C GLY A 222 -21.40 -5.70 -11.62
N PHE A 223 -21.38 -6.28 -10.41
CA PHE A 223 -20.13 -6.54 -9.68
C PHE A 223 -19.39 -7.79 -10.16
N LYS A 224 -20.12 -8.78 -10.69
CA LYS A 224 -19.59 -10.12 -10.97
C LYS A 224 -18.38 -10.08 -11.93
N PRO A 225 -18.41 -9.36 -13.07
CA PRO A 225 -17.25 -9.30 -13.96
C PRO A 225 -16.00 -8.75 -13.27
N ILE A 226 -16.15 -7.76 -12.39
CA ILE A 226 -15.02 -7.13 -11.70
C ILE A 226 -14.48 -8.03 -10.58
N LEU A 227 -15.36 -8.74 -9.87
CA LEU A 227 -15.00 -9.63 -8.76
C LEU A 227 -14.55 -11.02 -9.20
N ASP A 228 -14.76 -11.40 -10.46
CA ASP A 228 -14.34 -12.68 -11.04
C ASP A 228 -13.28 -12.52 -12.15
N GLY A 229 -13.16 -11.33 -12.74
CA GLY A 229 -12.28 -11.06 -13.88
C GLY A 229 -10.84 -10.73 -13.51
N ASP A 230 -10.10 -10.30 -14.55
CA ASP A 230 -8.67 -10.01 -14.55
C ASP A 230 -8.36 -8.77 -15.42
N SER A 231 -7.07 -8.47 -15.59
CA SER A 231 -6.58 -7.32 -16.36
C SER A 231 -7.13 -7.22 -17.80
N SER A 232 -7.66 -8.29 -18.41
CA SER A 232 -8.28 -8.20 -19.74
C SER A 232 -9.37 -7.12 -19.83
N LEU A 233 -10.13 -6.92 -18.75
CA LEU A 233 -11.22 -5.92 -18.68
C LEU A 233 -10.75 -4.48 -18.78
N ILE A 234 -9.46 -4.22 -18.57
CA ILE A 234 -8.86 -2.88 -18.61
C ILE A 234 -7.87 -2.72 -19.78
N THR A 235 -7.61 -3.77 -20.56
CA THR A 235 -6.73 -3.74 -21.73
C THR A 235 -7.47 -3.96 -23.05
N GLU A 236 -8.61 -4.65 -23.03
CA GLU A 236 -9.36 -5.02 -24.23
C GLU A 236 -10.78 -4.45 -24.22
N ALA A 237 -11.34 -4.24 -25.41
CA ALA A 237 -12.74 -3.89 -25.54
C ALA A 237 -13.62 -5.09 -25.17
N THR A 238 -14.59 -4.88 -24.28
CA THR A 238 -15.49 -5.95 -23.80
C THR A 238 -16.94 -5.57 -24.03
N GLU A 239 -17.78 -6.54 -24.42
CA GLU A 239 -19.20 -6.33 -24.62
C GLU A 239 -20.00 -6.89 -23.46
N TRP A 240 -20.87 -6.07 -22.88
CA TRP A 240 -21.75 -6.46 -21.79
C TRP A 240 -23.17 -6.00 -22.08
N ASN A 241 -24.14 -6.92 -22.06
CA ASN A 241 -25.55 -6.59 -22.26
C ASN A 241 -25.81 -5.72 -23.51
N GLY A 242 -25.11 -6.01 -24.62
CA GLY A 242 -25.22 -5.26 -25.87
C GLY A 242 -24.52 -3.90 -25.89
N THR A 243 -23.72 -3.57 -24.87
CA THR A 243 -22.93 -2.34 -24.79
C THR A 243 -21.44 -2.66 -24.86
N LEU A 244 -20.75 -2.11 -25.86
CA LEU A 244 -19.29 -2.19 -25.98
C LEU A 244 -18.61 -1.19 -25.04
N ILE A 245 -17.70 -1.68 -24.20
CA ILE A 245 -16.88 -0.89 -23.28
C ILE A 245 -15.43 -1.00 -23.73
N THR A 246 -14.91 0.08 -24.28
CA THR A 246 -13.49 0.22 -24.62
C THR A 246 -12.72 0.88 -23.47
N PRO A 247 -11.58 0.33 -23.03
CA PRO A 247 -10.67 1.02 -22.12
C PRO A 247 -10.25 2.38 -22.65
N LEU A 248 -9.92 3.31 -21.74
CA LEU A 248 -9.48 4.65 -22.11
C LEU A 248 -7.97 4.68 -22.34
N ASP A 249 -7.52 5.53 -23.25
CA ASP A 249 -6.10 5.78 -23.48
C ASP A 249 -5.48 6.55 -22.30
N LYS A 250 -4.17 6.35 -22.09
CA LYS A 250 -3.40 7.12 -21.11
C LYS A 250 -3.46 8.61 -21.49
N ALA A 251 -3.73 9.47 -20.52
CA ALA A 251 -3.76 10.92 -20.69
C ALA A 251 -2.45 11.59 -20.27
N TYR A 252 -1.62 10.93 -19.47
CA TYR A 252 -0.35 11.49 -19.04
C TYR A 252 0.68 11.47 -20.17
N GLU A 253 1.22 12.65 -20.48
CA GLU A 253 2.34 12.84 -21.39
C GLU A 253 3.59 13.25 -20.60
N ARG A 254 4.73 12.59 -20.87
CA ARG A 254 6.01 12.98 -20.27
C ARG A 254 6.44 14.33 -20.84
N PRO A 255 6.79 15.33 -19.99
CA PRO A 255 7.34 16.59 -20.48
C PRO A 255 8.61 16.33 -21.31
N ALA A 256 8.77 17.05 -22.43
CA ALA A 256 10.01 17.01 -23.20
C ALA A 256 11.17 17.50 -22.33
N GLU A 257 12.29 16.76 -22.31
CA GLU A 257 13.50 17.21 -21.64
C GLU A 257 14.00 18.48 -22.33
N THR A 258 13.89 19.64 -21.67
CA THR A 258 14.56 20.85 -22.13
C THR A 258 16.05 20.59 -22.06
N LYS A 259 16.71 20.52 -23.22
CA LYS A 259 18.17 20.64 -23.29
C LYS A 259 18.55 21.92 -22.53
N ALA A 260 19.38 21.77 -21.51
CA ALA A 260 20.01 22.92 -20.88
C ALA A 260 20.71 23.71 -22.00
N ASP A 261 20.28 24.96 -22.16
CA ASP A 261 20.95 25.93 -23.01
C ASP A 261 22.35 26.11 -22.42
N ASP A 262 23.36 25.51 -23.06
CA ASP A 262 24.77 25.77 -22.75
C ASP A 262 25.00 27.24 -23.06
N GLY A 263 24.88 28.06 -22.01
CA GLY A 263 25.10 29.50 -22.08
C GLY A 263 26.52 29.78 -22.55
N THR A 264 26.67 30.03 -23.86
CA THR A 264 27.79 30.82 -24.37
C THR A 264 27.61 32.23 -23.84
N LEU A 265 28.25 32.50 -22.70
CA LEU A 265 28.62 33.85 -22.28
C LEU A 265 29.40 34.47 -23.44
N GLY A 266 28.75 35.36 -24.19
CA GLY A 266 29.43 36.25 -25.13
C GLY A 266 30.30 37.20 -24.32
N ASP A 267 31.59 37.25 -24.64
CA ASP A 267 32.51 38.25 -24.12
C ASP A 267 32.00 39.67 -24.44
N PRO A 268 32.07 40.61 -23.49
CA PRO A 268 31.76 42.00 -23.77
C PRO A 268 32.95 42.68 -24.48
N GLU A 269 32.67 43.31 -25.63
CA GLU A 269 33.51 44.38 -26.21
C GLU A 269 33.39 45.69 -25.41
#